data_AF-A0A1W7ACJ4-F1
#
_entry.id   AF-A0A1W7ACJ4-F1
#
_cell.length_a   1.000
_cell.length_b   1.000
_cell.length_c   1.000
_cell.angle_alpha   90.00
_cell.angle_beta   90.00
_cell.angle_gamma   90.00
#
_symmetry.space_group_name_H-M   'P 1'
#
loop_
_entity.id
_entity.type
_entity.pdbx_description
1 polymer ?
#
loop_
_entity_poly.entity_id
_entity_poly.type
_entity_poly.pdbx_seq_one_letter_code
_entity_poly.pdbx_strand_id
1 'polypeptide(L)' 'MAKTDLTVQLTGEDGNVFNLAGIVTTELKRNGYRDEAKEVSERLFKCESYEAALRMFMEYVNVK' A
#
# COMPACT_ATOMS: atom_id res chain seq x y z
N MET A 1 -3.57 5.36 13.11
CA MET A 1 -2.60 6.21 12.38
C MET A 1 -1.79 5.30 11.49
N ALA A 2 -1.57 5.69 10.24
CA ALA A 2 -0.70 4.95 9.33
C ALA A 2 0.73 4.92 9.88
N LYS A 3 1.51 3.88 9.54
CA LYS A 3 2.93 3.77 9.91
C LYS A 3 3.78 4.91 9.32
N THR A 4 3.29 5.57 8.28
CA THR A 4 3.93 6.74 7.66
C THR A 4 2.97 7.92 7.56
N ASP A 5 3.51 9.13 7.46
CA ASP A 5 2.74 10.35 7.21
C ASP A 5 2.43 10.55 5.70
N LEU A 6 2.71 9.54 4.87
CA LEU A 6 2.49 9.63 3.42
C LEU A 6 1.01 9.58 3.09
N THR A 7 0.61 10.38 2.12
CA THR A 7 -0.73 10.34 1.53
C THR A 7 -0.63 9.81 0.11
N VAL A 8 -1.26 8.68 -0.16
CA VAL A 8 -1.26 8.01 -1.46
C VAL A 8 -2.67 8.05 -2.03
N GLN A 9 -2.77 8.43 -3.31
CA GLN A 9 -4.04 8.38 -4.02
C GLN A 9 -4.25 6.96 -4.56
N LEU A 10 -5.23 6.24 -4.01
CA LEU A 10 -5.63 4.92 -4.48
C LEU A 10 -6.95 5.06 -5.24
N THR A 11 -6.87 5.26 -6.56
CA THR A 11 -8.07 5.35 -7.41
C THR A 11 -8.64 3.96 -7.69
N GLY A 12 -9.94 3.78 -7.44
CA GLY A 12 -10.66 2.52 -7.67
C GLY A 12 -10.75 2.09 -9.14
N GLU A 13 -10.34 2.94 -10.09
CA GLU A 13 -10.26 2.59 -11.51
C GLU A 13 -9.26 1.45 -11.79
N ASP A 14 -8.26 1.27 -10.92
CA ASP A 14 -7.22 0.27 -11.18
C ASP A 14 -7.65 -1.17 -10.91
N GLY A 15 -8.73 -1.42 -10.15
CA GLY A 15 -9.36 -2.73 -9.87
C GLY A 15 -8.43 -3.87 -9.38
N ASN A 16 -7.13 -3.61 -9.33
CA ASN A 16 -6.04 -4.56 -9.31
C ASN A 16 -5.15 -4.18 -8.16
N VAL A 17 -5.22 -5.01 -7.12
CA VAL A 17 -4.45 -4.87 -5.90
C VAL A 17 -2.94 -4.82 -6.14
N PHE A 18 -2.43 -5.49 -7.19
CA PHE A 18 -1.01 -5.45 -7.53
C PHE A 18 -0.59 -4.08 -8.07
N ASN A 19 -1.46 -3.41 -8.83
CA ASN A 19 -1.18 -2.05 -9.30
C ASN A 19 -1.13 -1.08 -8.11
N LEU A 20 -2.12 -1.17 -7.22
CA LEU A 20 -2.18 -0.36 -6.00
C LEU A 20 -0.97 -0.59 -5.09
N ALA A 21 -0.55 -1.85 -4.91
CA ALA A 21 0.68 -2.16 -4.19
C ALA A 21 1.91 -1.54 -4.85
N GLY A 22 1.98 -1.54 -6.18
CA GLY A 22 3.02 -0.85 -6.95
C GLY A 22 3.09 0.64 -6.62
N ILE A 23 1.95 1.32 -6.58
CA ILE A 23 1.86 2.75 -6.21
C ILE A 23 2.33 2.96 -4.76
N VAL A 24 1.77 2.22 -3.80
CA VAL A 24 2.10 2.34 -2.38
C VAL A 24 3.58 2.09 -2.12
N THR A 25 4.12 0.97 -2.63
CA THR A 25 5.52 0.61 -2.42
C THR A 25 6.49 1.56 -3.12
N THR A 26 6.11 2.13 -4.26
CA THR A 26 6.91 3.16 -4.95
C THR A 26 6.98 4.43 -4.12
N GLU A 27 5.86 4.89 -3.57
CA GLU A 27 5.81 6.11 -2.76
C GLU A 27 6.57 5.94 -1.43
N LEU A 28 6.42 4.79 -0.77
CA LEU A 28 7.19 4.43 0.41
C LEU A 28 8.70 4.46 0.13
N LYS A 29 9.15 3.81 -0.95
CA LYS A 29 10.58 3.78 -1.34
C LYS A 29 11.13 5.17 -1.65
N ARG A 30 10.36 6.04 -2.31
CA ARG A 30 10.75 7.42 -2.64
C ARG A 30 11.00 8.27 -1.40
N ASN A 31 10.26 8.00 -0.33
CA ASN A 31 10.34 8.74 0.93
C ASN A 31 11.20 8.04 2.01
N GLY A 32 11.96 6.99 1.64
CA GLY A 32 12.91 6.33 2.53
C GLY A 32 12.35 5.13 3.32
N TYR A 33 11.05 4.84 3.22
CA TYR A 33 10.36 3.75 3.91
C TYR A 33 10.52 2.40 3.18
N ARG A 34 11.78 1.96 3.02
CA ARG A 34 12.11 0.75 2.25
C ARG A 34 11.65 -0.53 2.94
N ASP A 35 11.69 -0.57 4.27
CA ASP A 35 11.29 -1.72 5.06
C ASP A 35 9.77 -1.91 5.02
N GLU A 36 9.02 -0.82 5.13
CA GLU A 36 7.57 -0.79 4.99
C GLU A 36 7.14 -1.22 3.58
N ALA A 37 7.85 -0.75 2.54
CA ALA A 37 7.59 -1.18 1.17
C ALA A 37 7.81 -2.69 0.97
N LYS A 38 8.82 -3.26 1.65
CA LYS A 38 9.08 -4.70 1.65
C LYS A 38 7.95 -5.45 2.37
N GLU A 39 7.55 -4.96 3.55
CA GLU A 39 6.48 -5.55 4.36
C GLU A 39 5.14 -5.57 3.61
N VAL A 40 4.78 -4.47 2.93
CA VAL A 40 3.58 -4.39 2.07
C VAL A 40 3.60 -5.48 1.00
N SER A 41 4.74 -5.66 0.34
CA SER A 41 4.89 -6.66 -0.72
C SER A 41 4.75 -8.09 -0.18
N GLU A 42 5.36 -8.38 0.97
CA GLU A 42 5.28 -9.70 1.62
C GLU A 42 3.86 -10.01 2.15
N ARG A 43 3.16 -9.00 2.69
CA ARG A 43 1.79 -9.16 3.20
C ARG A 43 0.76 -9.23 2.09
N LEU A 44 1.00 -8.59 0.95
CA LEU A 44 0.08 -8.64 -0.18
C LEU A 44 -0.21 -10.08 -0.63
N PHE A 45 0.82 -10.92 -0.73
CA PHE A 45 0.66 -12.34 -1.10
C PHE A 45 -0.08 -13.19 -0.06
N LYS A 46 -0.30 -12.64 1.15
CA LYS A 46 -1.07 -13.28 2.23
C LYS A 46 -2.51 -12.76 2.30
N CYS A 47 -2.87 -11.77 1.49
CA CYS A 47 -4.23 -11.21 1.49
C CYS A 47 -5.15 -12.08 0.64
N GLU A 48 -6.26 -12.52 1.23
CA GLU A 48 -7.24 -13.39 0.57
C GLU A 48 -8.28 -12.60 -0.25
N SER A 49 -8.31 -11.27 -0.12
CA SER A 49 -9.26 -10.42 -0.84
C SER A 49 -8.69 -9.05 -1.16
N TYR A 50 -9.31 -8.42 -2.16
CA TYR A 50 -9.02 -7.04 -2.54
C TYR A 50 -9.21 -6.07 -1.37
N GLU A 51 -10.31 -6.20 -0.62
CA GLU A 51 -10.61 -5.36 0.54
C GLU A 51 -9.61 -5.55 1.69
N ALA A 52 -9.13 -6.78 1.91
CA ALA A 52 -8.12 -7.07 2.92
C ALA A 52 -6.80 -6.36 2.57
N ALA A 53 -6.43 -6.37 1.28
CA ALA A 53 -5.25 -5.67 0.83
C ALA A 53 -5.39 -4.14 0.88
N LEU A 54 -6.56 -3.59 0.54
CA LEU A 54 -6.83 -2.16 0.70
C LEU A 54 -6.69 -1.71 2.16
N ARG A 55 -7.29 -2.46 3.09
CA ARG A 55 -7.14 -2.20 4.53
C ARG A 55 -5.68 -2.28 4.97
N MET A 56 -4.95 -3.28 4.46
CA MET A 56 -3.52 -3.42 4.74
C MET A 56 -2.72 -2.21 4.24
N PHE A 57 -2.98 -1.68 3.03
CA PHE A 57 -2.30 -0.47 2.55
C PHE A 57 -2.57 0.75 3.44
N MET A 58 -3.80 0.91 3.94
CA MET A 58 -4.17 1.98 4.87
C MET A 58 -3.44 1.89 6.21
N GLU A 59 -2.85 0.74 6.57
CA GLU A 59 -1.97 0.63 7.74
C GLU A 59 -0.62 1.32 7.52
N TYR A 60 -0.16 1.46 6.27
CA TYR A 60 1.14 2.06 5.95
C TYR A 60 1.05 3.49 5.45
N VAL A 61 -0.01 3.83 4.72
CA VAL A 61 -0.19 5.15 4.10
C VAL A 61 -1.59 5.68 4.35
N ASN A 62 -1.73 6.99 4.40
CA ASN A 62 -3.03 7.65 4.38
C ASN A 62 -3.58 7.64 2.95
N VAL A 63 -4.87 7.37 2.80
CA VAL A 63 -5.53 7.37 1.48
C VAL A 63 -6.28 8.68 1.30
N LYS A 64 -6.07 9.32 0.15
CA LYS A 64 -6.81 10.51 -0.32
C LYS A 64 -7.84 10.11 -1.36
#